data_AF-A0A6A5QTL4-F1
#
_entry.id   AF-A0A6A5QTL4-F1
#
_cell.length_a   1.000
_cell.length_b   1.000
_cell.length_c   1.000
_cell.angle_alpha   90.00
_cell.angle_beta   90.00
_cell.angle_gamma   90.00
#
_symmetry.space_group_name_H-M   'P 1'
#
loop_
_entity.id
_entity.type
_entity.pdbx_description
1 polymer ?
#
loop_
_entity_poly.entity_id
_entity_poly.type
_entity_poly.pdbx_seq_one_letter_code
_entity_poly.pdbx_strand_id
1 'polypeptide(L)'
;MSSKLLRFTRFAPSSRLTSPTSIAATSAFRQNTRAFTNSSILAVKVDSSFISQITAAEKTITNKDEPEKGGPTAAAQSHVGQELTSQVVHDITMGERKITGNDRPVQNGPTSVAQSILTSGRGASTNTTSSNSTSTNASNAQHNGRLDSDTIGRITEKEKQITGEEGPVKGGPTAQAQKHANQPITSEALHDITEGEKKITGGERIKGGPTSAAQSELGKSRS
;
A
#
# COMPACT_ATOMS: atom_id res chain seq x y z
N MET A 1 91.28 -4.03 26.55
CA MET A 1 92.22 -3.44 25.59
C MET A 1 91.69 -3.65 24.17
N SER A 2 91.89 -2.66 23.31
CA SER A 2 91.74 -2.67 21.83
C SER A 2 90.35 -2.77 21.20
N SER A 3 89.77 -1.59 21.01
CA SER A 3 89.41 -0.97 19.71
C SER A 3 89.61 -1.79 18.42
N LYS A 4 88.64 -1.70 17.49
CA LYS A 4 88.78 -1.33 16.05
C LYS A 4 87.44 -1.59 15.32
N LEU A 5 86.75 -0.55 14.81
CA LEU A 5 86.91 0.16 13.52
C LEU A 5 86.18 -0.52 12.33
N LEU A 6 85.24 0.25 11.73
CA LEU A 6 84.95 0.42 10.27
C LEU A 6 84.47 -0.85 9.50
N ARG A 7 83.56 -0.83 8.52
CA ARG A 7 83.36 0.10 7.39
C ARG A 7 82.13 -0.35 6.55
N PHE A 8 81.52 0.62 5.86
CA PHE A 8 80.64 0.59 4.69
C PHE A 8 80.53 -0.68 3.81
N THR A 9 79.34 -0.91 3.22
CA THR A 9 79.11 -0.79 1.76
C THR A 9 77.62 -0.91 1.41
N ARG A 10 77.10 0.06 0.65
CA ARG A 10 75.84 -0.02 -0.12
C ARG A 10 76.08 -0.93 -1.32
N PHE A 11 75.18 -1.87 -1.56
CA PHE A 11 75.02 -2.55 -2.84
C PHE A 11 73.55 -2.43 -3.26
N ALA A 12 73.34 -1.85 -4.44
CA ALA A 12 72.14 -2.06 -5.23
C ALA A 12 72.51 -3.00 -6.37
N PRO A 13 71.58 -3.87 -6.79
CA PRO A 13 71.45 -4.11 -8.21
C PRO A 13 70.00 -4.05 -8.70
N SER A 14 69.86 -3.43 -9.86
CA SER A 14 68.67 -3.42 -10.71
C SER A 14 68.24 -4.82 -11.13
N SER A 15 66.94 -5.05 -11.27
CA SER A 15 66.38 -6.12 -12.11
C SER A 15 65.06 -5.66 -12.70
N ARG A 16 65.03 -5.53 -14.03
CA ARG A 16 63.83 -5.45 -14.86
C ARG A 16 63.03 -6.76 -14.71
N LEU A 17 61.71 -6.73 -14.81
CA LEU A 17 60.94 -7.73 -15.57
C LEU A 17 59.47 -7.30 -15.73
N THR A 18 58.95 -7.57 -16.93
CA THR A 18 57.57 -7.94 -17.29
C THR A 18 56.42 -6.95 -17.14
N SER A 19 55.94 -6.49 -18.30
CA SER A 19 54.55 -6.09 -18.55
C SER A 19 53.58 -7.23 -18.21
N PRO A 20 52.39 -6.91 -17.69
CA PRO A 20 51.19 -7.45 -18.29
C PRO A 20 50.10 -6.38 -18.48
N THR A 21 49.60 -6.32 -19.72
CA THR A 21 48.17 -6.34 -20.06
C THR A 21 47.22 -5.56 -19.14
N SER A 22 46.96 -4.30 -19.50
CA SER A 22 45.87 -3.49 -18.93
C SER A 22 44.52 -3.88 -19.55
N ILE A 23 43.76 -4.70 -18.82
CA ILE A 23 42.30 -4.81 -18.96
C ILE A 23 41.72 -4.63 -17.56
N ALA A 24 41.20 -3.44 -17.24
CA ALA A 24 40.18 -3.24 -16.22
C ALA A 24 39.70 -1.79 -16.29
N ALA A 25 38.56 -1.59 -16.95
CA ALA A 25 37.76 -0.39 -16.77
C ALA A 25 37.21 -0.39 -15.33
N THR A 26 37.86 0.35 -14.43
CA THR A 26 37.28 0.70 -13.13
C THR A 26 36.32 1.87 -13.35
N SER A 27 35.04 1.53 -13.49
CA SER A 27 33.95 2.49 -13.35
C SER A 27 34.04 3.12 -11.97
N ALA A 28 34.36 4.42 -11.95
CA ALA A 28 34.30 5.23 -10.75
C ALA A 28 32.85 5.23 -10.24
N PHE A 29 32.58 4.43 -9.21
CA PHE A 29 31.34 4.47 -8.45
C PHE A 29 31.29 5.80 -7.69
N ARG A 30 30.77 6.83 -8.35
CA ARG A 30 30.45 8.11 -7.71
C ARG A 30 29.34 7.83 -6.70
N GLN A 31 29.71 7.75 -5.43
CA GLN A 31 28.80 7.81 -4.31
C GLN A 31 28.09 9.17 -4.35
N ASN A 32 26.91 9.15 -4.95
CA ASN A 32 25.99 10.25 -5.00
C ASN A 32 25.34 10.34 -3.60
N THR A 33 26.01 11.00 -2.65
CA THR A 33 25.41 11.35 -1.36
C THR A 33 24.32 12.38 -1.63
N ARG A 34 23.12 11.88 -1.95
CA ARG A 34 21.92 12.72 -2.01
C ARG A 34 21.75 13.32 -0.62
N ALA A 35 21.99 14.62 -0.51
CA ALA A 35 21.60 15.40 0.65
C ALA A 35 20.09 15.20 0.85
N PHE A 36 19.70 14.67 2.01
CA PHE A 36 18.31 14.66 2.43
C PHE A 36 17.94 16.11 2.75
N THR A 37 17.38 16.80 1.75
CA THR A 37 16.61 18.01 2.00
C THR A 37 15.41 17.62 2.84
N ASN A 38 15.47 17.89 4.14
CA ASN A 38 14.30 17.94 5.03
C ASN A 38 13.41 19.07 4.51
N SER A 39 12.63 18.76 3.47
CA SER A 39 11.48 19.57 3.11
C SER A 39 10.60 19.56 4.34
N SER A 40 10.30 20.73 4.91
CA SER A 40 9.32 20.87 5.99
C SER A 40 8.02 20.25 5.51
N ILE A 41 7.84 18.97 5.86
CA ILE A 41 6.63 18.22 5.61
C ILE A 41 5.56 19.00 6.35
N LEU A 42 4.52 19.47 5.64
CA LEU A 42 3.42 20.17 6.27
C LEU A 42 2.90 19.26 7.39
N ALA A 43 3.15 19.65 8.64
CA ALA A 43 2.75 18.88 9.79
C ALA A 43 1.22 18.84 9.80
N VAL A 44 0.66 17.68 9.47
CA VAL A 44 -0.78 17.46 9.53
C VAL A 44 -1.20 17.63 10.99
N LYS A 45 -2.16 18.51 11.28
CA LYS A 45 -2.64 18.74 12.64
C LYS A 45 -3.87 17.91 12.91
N VAL A 46 -4.07 17.58 14.18
CA VAL A 46 -5.32 17.01 14.67
C VAL A 46 -6.36 18.14 14.72
N ASP A 47 -7.17 18.22 13.68
CA ASP A 47 -8.23 19.20 13.52
C ASP A 47 -9.62 18.56 13.67
N SER A 48 -10.67 19.38 13.56
CA SER A 48 -12.05 18.91 13.63
C SER A 48 -12.40 17.92 12.52
N SER A 49 -11.78 18.05 11.34
CA SER A 49 -11.96 17.13 10.21
C SER A 49 -11.41 15.75 10.55
N PHE A 50 -10.20 15.68 11.10
CA PHE A 50 -9.59 14.45 11.59
C PHE A 50 -10.48 13.77 12.63
N ILE A 51 -10.92 14.50 13.66
CA ILE A 51 -11.78 13.94 14.72
C ILE A 51 -13.09 13.41 14.15
N SER A 52 -13.69 14.12 13.18
CA SER A 52 -14.92 13.69 12.53
C SER A 52 -14.74 12.38 11.77
N GLN A 53 -13.61 12.20 11.08
CA GLN A 53 -13.29 10.96 10.36
C GLN A 53 -13.03 9.79 11.32
N ILE A 54 -12.33 10.04 12.43
CA ILE A 54 -12.14 9.04 13.50
C ILE A 54 -13.49 8.64 14.11
N THR A 55 -14.37 9.61 14.39
CA THR A 55 -15.71 9.35 14.95
C THR A 55 -16.57 8.53 14.01
N ALA A 56 -16.55 8.85 12.71
CA ALA A 56 -17.27 8.08 11.70
C ALA A 56 -16.77 6.63 11.63
N ALA A 57 -15.45 6.42 11.71
CA ALA A 57 -14.85 5.09 11.72
C ALA A 57 -15.05 4.33 13.05
N GLU A 58 -15.18 5.02 14.18
CA GLU A 58 -15.56 4.38 15.44
C GLU A 58 -16.99 3.89 15.40
N LYS A 59 -17.91 4.71 14.88
CA LYS A 59 -19.34 4.38 14.73
C LYS A 59 -19.56 3.14 13.87
N THR A 60 -18.77 2.91 12.83
CA THR A 60 -18.89 1.70 11.99
C THR A 60 -18.50 0.43 12.73
N ILE A 61 -17.71 0.54 13.81
CA ILE A 61 -17.27 -0.60 14.63
C ILE A 61 -18.20 -0.82 15.82
N THR A 62 -18.58 0.24 16.52
CA THR A 62 -19.40 0.15 17.75
C THR A 62 -20.89 0.05 17.47
N ASN A 63 -21.33 0.46 16.28
CA ASN A 63 -22.75 0.72 15.95
C ASN A 63 -23.41 1.74 16.90
N LYS A 64 -22.62 2.60 17.55
CA LYS A 64 -23.10 3.66 18.44
C LYS A 64 -22.83 5.02 17.82
N ASP A 65 -23.81 5.91 17.98
CA ASP A 65 -23.72 7.30 17.49
C ASP A 65 -22.84 8.18 18.38
N GLU A 66 -22.68 7.79 19.64
CA GLU A 66 -21.88 8.55 20.61
C GLU A 66 -20.46 7.98 20.73
N PRO A 67 -19.44 8.85 20.84
CA PRO A 67 -18.07 8.43 21.13
C PRO A 67 -18.00 7.63 22.43
N GLU A 68 -17.36 6.46 22.39
CA GLU A 68 -17.17 5.64 23.56
C GLU A 68 -16.12 6.22 24.51
N LYS A 69 -16.40 6.13 25.82
CA LYS A 69 -15.49 6.68 26.83
C LYS A 69 -14.18 5.89 26.84
N GLY A 70 -13.08 6.54 26.46
CA GLY A 70 -11.77 5.89 26.32
C GLY A 70 -11.57 5.18 24.98
N GLY A 71 -12.46 5.43 24.02
CA GLY A 71 -12.37 5.00 22.63
C GLY A 71 -11.37 5.77 21.79
N PRO A 72 -11.24 5.38 20.50
CA PRO A 72 -10.33 6.03 19.56
C PRO A 72 -10.68 7.50 19.32
N THR A 73 -11.96 7.89 19.33
CA THR A 73 -12.39 9.29 19.22
C THR A 73 -11.99 10.10 20.45
N ALA A 74 -12.15 9.54 21.65
CA ALA A 74 -11.72 10.19 22.88
C ALA A 74 -10.19 10.41 22.89
N ALA A 75 -9.42 9.44 22.39
CA ALA A 75 -7.98 9.58 22.20
C ALA A 75 -7.62 10.64 21.14
N ALA A 76 -8.32 10.67 20.00
CA ALA A 76 -8.11 11.72 19.00
C ALA A 76 -8.41 13.13 19.58
N GLN A 77 -9.45 13.25 20.39
CA GLN A 77 -9.83 14.50 21.04
C GLN A 77 -8.80 14.98 22.08
N SER A 78 -8.05 14.09 22.73
CA SER A 78 -6.98 14.52 23.65
C SER A 78 -5.78 15.18 22.94
N HIS A 79 -5.69 15.03 21.62
CA HIS A 79 -4.61 15.60 20.80
C HIS A 79 -5.06 16.78 19.94
N VAL A 80 -6.25 17.35 20.15
CA VAL A 80 -6.74 18.50 19.34
C VAL A 80 -5.71 19.63 19.31
N GLY A 81 -5.40 20.10 18.10
CA GLY A 81 -4.46 21.19 17.87
C GLY A 81 -2.99 20.78 17.89
N GLN A 82 -2.68 19.53 18.25
CA GLN A 82 -1.33 18.96 18.17
C GLN A 82 -1.03 18.46 16.75
N GLU A 83 0.24 18.22 16.46
CA GLU A 83 0.65 17.57 15.22
C GLU A 83 0.28 16.08 15.26
N LEU A 84 -0.21 15.58 14.13
CA LEU A 84 -0.48 14.17 13.91
C LEU A 84 0.87 13.45 13.85
N THR A 85 1.22 12.80 14.96
CA THR A 85 2.44 12.01 15.09
C THR A 85 2.10 10.53 15.20
N SER A 86 3.12 9.68 15.14
CA SER A 86 2.97 8.25 15.43
C SER A 86 2.40 8.00 16.84
N GLN A 87 2.63 8.92 17.79
CA GLN A 87 2.08 8.83 19.13
C GLN A 87 0.56 8.98 19.12
N VAL A 88 0.03 9.98 18.40
CA VAL A 88 -1.42 10.18 18.25
C VAL A 88 -2.07 8.94 17.62
N VAL A 89 -1.46 8.37 16.58
CA VAL A 89 -1.94 7.14 15.95
C VAL A 89 -1.92 5.96 16.94
N HIS A 90 -0.88 5.85 17.76
CA HIS A 90 -0.77 4.81 18.78
C HIS A 90 -1.89 4.92 19.82
N ASP A 91 -2.16 6.12 20.32
CA ASP A 91 -3.20 6.35 21.34
C ASP A 91 -4.60 6.05 20.79
N ILE A 92 -4.85 6.40 19.51
CA ILE A 92 -6.06 5.98 18.78
C ILE A 92 -6.15 4.47 18.66
N THR A 93 -5.05 3.79 18.33
CA THR A 93 -4.99 2.32 18.24
C THR A 93 -5.31 1.66 19.58
N MET A 94 -4.81 2.21 20.68
CA MET A 94 -5.10 1.71 22.02
C MET A 94 -6.58 1.92 22.39
N GLY A 95 -7.18 3.04 21.98
CA GLY A 95 -8.62 3.27 22.12
C GLY A 95 -9.45 2.26 21.33
N GLU A 96 -9.08 2.01 20.07
CA GLU A 96 -9.76 1.02 19.22
C GLU A 96 -9.65 -0.40 19.79
N ARG A 97 -8.49 -0.79 20.30
CA ARG A 97 -8.28 -2.09 20.95
C ARG A 97 -9.18 -2.27 22.18
N LYS A 98 -9.35 -1.22 22.99
CA LYS A 98 -10.23 -1.28 24.17
C LYS A 98 -11.68 -1.55 23.81
N ILE A 99 -12.14 -1.04 22.68
CA ILE A 99 -13.51 -1.23 22.21
C ILE A 99 -13.70 -2.58 21.51
N THR A 100 -12.77 -2.93 20.61
CA THR A 100 -12.91 -4.10 19.74
C THR A 100 -12.42 -5.39 20.37
N GLY A 101 -11.58 -5.30 21.40
CA GLY A 101 -10.87 -6.45 21.97
C GLY A 101 -9.81 -7.04 21.03
N ASN A 102 -9.59 -6.44 19.87
CA ASN A 102 -8.67 -6.95 18.85
C ASN A 102 -7.30 -6.26 18.95
N ASP A 103 -6.23 -7.05 18.94
CA ASP A 103 -4.86 -6.49 18.95
C ASP A 103 -4.45 -5.85 17.62
N ARG A 104 -5.16 -6.22 16.54
CA ARG A 104 -4.91 -5.73 15.18
C ARG A 104 -5.87 -4.60 14.83
N PRO A 105 -5.44 -3.58 14.05
CA PRO A 105 -6.33 -2.56 13.51
C PRO A 105 -7.48 -3.22 12.73
N VAL A 106 -8.69 -2.78 12.99
CA VAL A 106 -9.87 -3.22 12.23
C VAL A 106 -9.84 -2.57 10.86
N GLN A 107 -10.20 -3.32 9.82
CA GLN A 107 -10.29 -2.79 8.47
C GLN A 107 -11.31 -1.64 8.43
N ASN A 108 -10.90 -0.49 7.88
CA ASN A 108 -11.67 0.77 7.89
C ASN A 108 -11.92 1.34 9.29
N GLY A 109 -11.17 0.88 10.29
CA GLY A 109 -11.25 1.39 11.65
C GLY A 109 -10.54 2.73 11.83
N PRO A 110 -10.75 3.37 12.98
CA PRO A 110 -10.18 4.68 13.30
C PRO A 110 -8.64 4.68 13.24
N THR A 111 -7.97 3.57 13.56
CA THR A 111 -6.52 3.42 13.38
C THR A 111 -6.11 3.47 11.92
N SER A 112 -6.84 2.77 11.03
CA SER A 112 -6.55 2.79 9.59
C SER A 112 -6.72 4.20 9.00
N VAL A 113 -7.73 4.95 9.47
CA VAL A 113 -7.95 6.35 9.11
C VAL A 113 -6.81 7.25 9.62
N ALA A 114 -6.40 7.10 10.88
CA ALA A 114 -5.30 7.89 11.43
C ALA A 114 -3.97 7.64 10.68
N GLN A 115 -3.70 6.38 10.33
CA GLN A 115 -2.53 5.99 9.55
C GLN A 115 -2.58 6.51 8.12
N SER A 116 -3.73 6.43 7.45
CA SER A 116 -3.87 6.92 6.07
C SER A 116 -3.58 8.42 6.00
N ILE A 117 -4.15 9.20 6.91
CA ILE A 117 -3.92 10.65 6.98
C ILE A 117 -2.46 10.98 7.28
N LEU A 118 -1.82 10.25 8.20
CA LEU A 118 -0.40 10.43 8.53
C LEU A 118 0.51 10.11 7.34
N THR A 119 0.22 9.04 6.59
CA THR A 119 1.01 8.64 5.42
C THR A 119 0.75 9.53 4.21
N SER A 120 -0.50 9.93 3.97
CA SER A 120 -0.88 10.87 2.90
C SER A 120 -0.25 12.25 3.08
N GLY A 121 -0.07 12.71 4.33
CA GLY A 121 0.66 13.95 4.62
C GLY A 121 2.16 13.89 4.35
N ARG A 122 2.74 12.69 4.21
CA ARG A 122 4.19 12.46 4.23
C ARG A 122 4.82 12.23 2.85
N GLY A 123 4.01 12.20 1.78
CA GLY A 123 4.52 12.06 0.42
C GLY A 123 3.45 12.05 -0.66
N ALA A 124 2.87 13.22 -0.98
CA ALA A 124 2.11 13.47 -2.20
C ALA A 124 1.65 14.94 -2.23
N SER A 125 2.35 15.83 -2.93
CA SER A 125 1.86 16.30 -4.24
C SER A 125 1.11 15.20 -5.01
N THR A 126 -0.17 15.03 -4.71
CA THR A 126 -1.14 14.43 -5.62
C THR A 126 -2.32 15.37 -5.61
N ASN A 127 -2.66 15.86 -6.80
CA ASN A 127 -3.76 16.77 -7.09
C ASN A 127 -4.89 16.68 -6.06
N THR A 128 -5.24 17.84 -5.53
CA THR A 128 -6.57 18.17 -5.02
C THR A 128 -7.65 17.56 -5.92
N THR A 129 -8.09 16.37 -5.57
CA THR A 129 -9.46 15.93 -5.81
C THR A 129 -10.05 15.86 -4.43
N SER A 130 -10.89 16.85 -4.12
CA SER A 130 -11.78 16.87 -2.96
C SER A 130 -12.61 15.58 -2.96
N SER A 131 -12.07 14.52 -2.38
CA SER A 131 -12.80 13.32 -2.04
C SER A 131 -13.37 13.57 -0.66
N ASN A 132 -14.51 14.25 -0.67
CA ASN A 132 -15.49 14.21 0.39
C ASN A 132 -15.83 12.73 0.65
N SER A 133 -15.04 12.08 1.50
CA SER A 133 -15.25 10.70 1.93
C SER A 133 -16.39 10.69 2.95
N THR A 134 -17.58 10.99 2.45
CA THR A 134 -18.83 10.57 3.06
C THR A 134 -18.85 9.05 2.93
N SER A 135 -18.55 8.38 4.04
CA SER A 135 -18.89 6.98 4.26
C SER A 135 -20.42 6.87 4.30
N THR A 136 -21.03 6.89 3.12
CA THR A 136 -22.27 6.18 2.88
C THR A 136 -21.89 4.77 2.49
N ASN A 137 -22.25 3.80 3.33
CA ASN A 137 -22.48 2.42 2.92
C ASN A 137 -23.56 2.40 1.82
N ALA A 138 -23.13 2.73 0.61
CA ALA A 138 -23.79 2.55 -0.66
C ALA A 138 -22.71 2.81 -1.69
N SER A 139 -22.05 1.74 -2.14
CA SER A 139 -21.69 1.55 -3.55
C SER A 139 -21.59 2.85 -4.37
N ASN A 140 -20.57 3.65 -4.10
CA ASN A 140 -20.04 4.61 -5.04
C ASN A 140 -18.53 4.46 -5.05
N ALA A 141 -18.08 3.19 -5.10
CA ALA A 141 -16.80 2.90 -5.71
C ALA A 141 -16.87 3.57 -7.06
N GLN A 142 -16.04 4.58 -7.31
CA GLN A 142 -16.09 5.36 -8.53
C GLN A 142 -15.90 4.39 -9.70
N HIS A 143 -17.00 3.92 -10.28
CA HIS A 143 -17.03 2.86 -11.27
C HIS A 143 -16.46 3.46 -12.55
N ASN A 144 -15.15 3.39 -12.69
CA ASN A 144 -14.42 3.97 -13.80
C ASN A 144 -14.53 3.13 -15.08
N GLY A 145 -15.27 2.01 -15.03
CA GLY A 145 -15.41 1.07 -16.14
C GLY A 145 -14.09 0.38 -16.48
N ARG A 146 -13.16 0.26 -15.52
CA ARG A 146 -11.86 -0.39 -15.65
C ARG A 146 -11.76 -1.57 -14.69
N LEU A 147 -10.87 -2.51 -15.00
CA LEU A 147 -10.49 -3.59 -14.11
C LEU A 147 -9.49 -3.08 -13.07
N ASP A 148 -9.97 -2.22 -12.18
CA ASP A 148 -9.20 -1.74 -11.04
C ASP A 148 -9.14 -2.78 -9.90
N SER A 149 -8.39 -2.46 -8.84
CA SER A 149 -8.24 -3.33 -7.67
C SER A 149 -9.58 -3.73 -7.05
N ASP A 150 -10.54 -2.82 -7.05
CA ASP A 150 -11.85 -3.03 -6.44
C ASP A 150 -12.70 -3.99 -7.28
N THR A 151 -12.69 -3.80 -8.60
CA THR A 151 -13.37 -4.70 -9.54
C THR A 151 -12.74 -6.09 -9.53
N ILE A 152 -11.40 -6.18 -9.56
CA ILE A 152 -10.68 -7.45 -9.45
C ILE A 152 -11.00 -8.13 -8.12
N GLY A 153 -11.04 -7.39 -7.01
CA GLY A 153 -11.41 -7.92 -5.70
C GLY A 153 -12.82 -8.53 -5.69
N ARG A 154 -13.81 -7.88 -6.31
CA ARG A 154 -15.17 -8.44 -6.44
C ARG A 154 -15.21 -9.71 -7.29
N ILE A 155 -14.43 -9.75 -8.38
CA ILE A 155 -14.29 -10.95 -9.22
C ILE A 155 -13.68 -12.09 -8.39
N THR A 156 -12.66 -11.80 -7.59
CA THR A 156 -12.01 -12.77 -6.70
C THR A 156 -12.94 -13.27 -5.61
N GLU A 157 -13.74 -12.39 -5.01
CA GLU A 157 -14.73 -12.81 -4.01
C GLU A 157 -15.77 -13.75 -4.62
N LYS A 158 -16.24 -13.46 -5.84
CA LYS A 158 -17.14 -14.35 -6.57
C LYS A 158 -16.49 -15.67 -6.98
N GLU A 159 -15.21 -15.65 -7.34
CA GLU A 159 -14.46 -16.86 -7.64
C GLU A 159 -14.32 -17.74 -6.40
N LYS A 160 -13.93 -17.16 -5.26
CA LYS A 160 -13.86 -17.83 -3.97
C LYS A 160 -15.18 -18.46 -3.55
N GLN A 161 -16.32 -17.80 -3.83
CA GLN A 161 -17.65 -18.35 -3.57
C GLN A 161 -17.95 -19.62 -4.39
N ILE A 162 -17.32 -19.77 -5.56
CA ILE A 162 -17.55 -20.92 -6.46
C ILE A 162 -16.55 -22.04 -6.19
N THR A 163 -15.27 -21.72 -6.09
CA THR A 163 -14.20 -22.72 -5.97
C THR A 163 -13.93 -23.11 -4.52
N GLY A 164 -14.31 -22.27 -3.56
CA GLY A 164 -13.97 -22.44 -2.14
C GLY A 164 -12.51 -22.12 -1.82
N GLU A 165 -11.69 -21.77 -2.81
CA GLU A 165 -10.28 -21.44 -2.63
C GLU A 165 -10.10 -19.99 -2.16
N GLU A 166 -9.17 -19.77 -1.23
CA GLU A 166 -8.91 -18.43 -0.69
C GLU A 166 -8.20 -17.51 -1.71
N GLY A 167 -7.52 -18.10 -2.69
CA GLY A 167 -6.72 -17.38 -3.68
C GLY A 167 -7.24 -17.51 -5.12
N PRO A 168 -6.66 -16.73 -6.06
CA PRO A 168 -6.94 -16.84 -7.48
C PRO A 168 -6.56 -18.22 -8.01
N VAL A 169 -7.49 -18.90 -8.69
CA VAL A 169 -7.21 -20.18 -9.32
C VAL A 169 -6.42 -19.97 -10.60
N LYS A 170 -5.44 -20.85 -10.86
CA LYS A 170 -4.62 -20.77 -12.07
C LYS A 170 -5.48 -20.89 -13.32
N GLY A 171 -5.56 -19.81 -14.10
CA GLY A 171 -6.37 -19.74 -15.31
C GLY A 171 -7.87 -19.49 -15.06
N GLY A 172 -8.25 -19.25 -13.80
CA GLY A 172 -9.59 -18.84 -13.39
C GLY A 172 -9.90 -17.39 -13.72
N PRO A 173 -11.13 -16.93 -13.43
CA PRO A 173 -11.62 -15.61 -13.84
C PRO A 173 -10.81 -14.45 -13.24
N THR A 174 -10.34 -14.56 -11.99
CA THR A 174 -9.45 -13.56 -11.36
C THR A 174 -8.11 -13.48 -12.08
N ALA A 175 -7.51 -14.62 -12.42
CA ALA A 175 -6.23 -14.64 -13.12
C ALA A 175 -6.35 -13.96 -14.49
N GLN A 176 -7.50 -14.10 -15.16
CA GLN A 176 -7.77 -13.42 -16.43
C GLN A 176 -8.06 -11.92 -16.22
N ALA A 177 -8.83 -11.56 -15.20
CA ALA A 177 -9.07 -10.15 -14.85
C ALA A 177 -7.77 -9.41 -14.52
N GLN A 178 -6.84 -10.07 -13.83
CA GLN A 178 -5.53 -9.52 -13.50
C GLN A 178 -4.64 -9.25 -14.72
N LYS A 179 -4.76 -10.02 -15.81
CA LYS A 179 -4.04 -9.74 -17.06
C LYS A 179 -4.45 -8.41 -17.69
N HIS A 180 -5.69 -8.02 -17.47
CA HIS A 180 -6.26 -6.77 -17.94
C HIS A 180 -6.34 -5.72 -16.82
N ALA A 181 -5.56 -5.88 -15.75
CA ALA A 181 -5.58 -4.93 -14.63
C ALA A 181 -5.28 -3.50 -15.11
N ASN A 182 -6.03 -2.53 -14.58
CA ASN A 182 -6.01 -1.12 -14.94
C ASN A 182 -6.42 -0.81 -16.39
N GLN A 183 -6.89 -1.78 -17.16
CA GLN A 183 -7.44 -1.56 -18.50
C GLN A 183 -8.96 -1.32 -18.41
N PRO A 184 -9.57 -0.59 -19.35
CA PRO A 184 -11.02 -0.52 -19.48
C PRO A 184 -11.65 -1.91 -19.62
N ILE A 185 -12.87 -2.10 -19.11
CA ILE A 185 -13.63 -3.33 -19.26
C ILE A 185 -14.12 -3.41 -20.72
N THR A 186 -13.34 -4.11 -21.55
CA THR A 186 -13.66 -4.37 -22.95
C THR A 186 -14.39 -5.70 -23.11
N SER A 187 -14.97 -5.93 -24.30
CA SER A 187 -15.57 -7.23 -24.65
C SER A 187 -14.55 -8.37 -24.62
N GLU A 188 -13.29 -8.10 -24.95
CA GLU A 188 -12.18 -9.06 -24.88
C GLU A 188 -11.90 -9.46 -23.44
N ALA A 189 -11.76 -8.48 -22.53
CA ALA A 189 -11.54 -8.78 -21.12
C ALA A 189 -12.72 -9.57 -20.50
N LEU A 190 -13.96 -9.24 -20.86
CA LEU A 190 -15.14 -10.00 -20.44
C LEU A 190 -15.14 -11.43 -21.00
N HIS A 191 -14.68 -11.62 -22.24
CA HIS A 191 -14.56 -12.94 -22.85
C HIS A 191 -13.52 -13.77 -22.11
N ASP A 192 -12.33 -13.23 -21.86
CA ASP A 192 -11.25 -13.93 -21.16
C ASP A 192 -11.63 -14.29 -19.73
N ILE A 193 -12.29 -13.39 -18.99
CA ILE A 193 -12.85 -13.66 -17.67
C ILE A 193 -13.88 -14.80 -17.73
N THR A 194 -14.75 -14.79 -18.75
CA THR A 194 -15.76 -15.85 -18.93
C THR A 194 -15.13 -17.19 -19.25
N GLU A 195 -14.09 -17.23 -20.09
CA GLU A 195 -13.36 -18.46 -20.37
C GLU A 195 -12.61 -18.97 -19.13
N GLY A 196 -12.12 -18.06 -18.28
CA GLY A 196 -11.58 -18.40 -16.97
C GLY A 196 -12.64 -18.99 -16.04
N GLU A 197 -13.83 -18.40 -15.99
CA GLU A 197 -14.97 -18.90 -15.21
C GLU A 197 -15.36 -20.31 -15.66
N LYS A 198 -15.55 -20.53 -16.96
CA LYS A 198 -15.89 -21.86 -17.51
C LYS A 198 -14.86 -22.93 -17.15
N LYS A 199 -13.57 -22.59 -17.08
CA LYS A 199 -12.52 -23.55 -16.72
C LYS A 199 -12.66 -24.06 -15.29
N ILE A 200 -13.12 -23.22 -14.36
CA ILE A 200 -13.26 -23.58 -12.95
C ILE A 200 -14.63 -24.20 -12.63
N THR A 201 -15.66 -23.90 -13.42
CA THR A 201 -17.04 -24.38 -13.20
C THR A 201 -17.43 -25.59 -14.05
N GLY A 202 -16.52 -26.13 -14.87
CA GLY A 202 -16.80 -27.29 -15.73
C GLY A 202 -17.50 -26.95 -17.04
N GLY A 203 -17.40 -25.70 -17.51
CA GLY A 203 -17.87 -25.26 -18.83
C GLY A 203 -19.08 -24.34 -18.79
N GLU A 204 -19.73 -24.18 -17.63
CA GLU A 204 -20.95 -23.39 -17.48
C GLU A 204 -20.70 -22.03 -16.86
N ARG A 205 -21.40 -21.01 -17.37
CA ARG A 205 -21.39 -19.69 -16.77
C ARG A 205 -22.39 -19.65 -15.61
N ILE A 206 -21.94 -19.19 -14.45
CA ILE A 206 -22.75 -19.12 -13.24
C ILE A 206 -23.46 -17.76 -13.16
N LYS A 207 -24.77 -17.81 -12.85
CA LYS A 207 -25.55 -16.60 -12.60
C LYS A 207 -25.03 -15.88 -11.35
N GLY A 208 -24.58 -14.64 -11.51
CA GLY A 208 -24.00 -13.87 -10.40
C GLY A 208 -22.54 -14.25 -10.09
N GLY A 209 -21.90 -15.02 -10.98
CA GLY A 209 -20.50 -15.37 -10.90
C GLY A 209 -19.54 -14.21 -11.26
N PRO A 210 -18.24 -14.51 -11.35
CA PRO A 210 -17.16 -13.56 -11.63
C PRO A 210 -17.40 -12.69 -12.87
N THR A 211 -17.86 -13.26 -13.99
CA THR A 211 -18.20 -12.48 -15.19
C THR A 211 -19.36 -11.54 -14.94
N SER A 212 -20.38 -11.96 -14.20
CA SER A 212 -21.51 -11.09 -13.85
C SER A 212 -21.08 -9.91 -12.97
N ALA A 213 -20.10 -10.10 -12.08
CA ALA A 213 -19.51 -9.01 -11.31
C ALA A 213 -18.82 -7.99 -12.25
N ALA A 214 -17.96 -8.45 -13.15
CA ALA A 214 -17.29 -7.58 -14.13
C ALA A 214 -18.28 -6.79 -15.02
N GLN A 215 -19.33 -7.47 -15.49
CA GLN A 215 -20.39 -6.81 -16.26
C GLN A 215 -21.20 -5.81 -15.43
N SER A 216 -21.45 -6.11 -14.15
CA SER A 216 -22.13 -5.20 -13.24
C SER A 216 -21.34 -3.92 -13.07
N GLU A 217 -20.00 -3.99 -12.96
CA GLU A 217 -19.14 -2.81 -12.88
C GLU A 217 -19.16 -1.96 -14.16
N LEU A 218 -19.14 -2.60 -15.34
CA LEU A 218 -19.31 -1.91 -16.61
C LEU A 218 -20.69 -1.25 -16.74
N GLY A 219 -21.75 -1.87 -16.21
CA GLY A 219 -23.09 -1.31 -16.20
C GLY A 219 -23.18 -0.07 -15.31
N LYS A 220 -22.58 -0.14 -14.12
CA LYS A 220 -22.52 0.99 -13.17
C LYS A 220 -21.70 2.16 -13.71
N SER A 221 -20.65 1.91 -14.50
CA SER A 221 -19.87 3.01 -15.12
C SER A 221 -20.61 3.75 -16.24
N ARG A 222 -21.74 3.20 -16.71
CA ARG A 222 -22.56 3.78 -17.78
C ARG A 222 -23.88 4.38 -17.28
N SER A 223 -24.19 4.24 -15.99
CA SER A 223 -25.42 4.71 -15.35
C SER A 223 -25.16 6.02 -14.61
#